data_AF-A0A7S3F885-F1
#
_entry.id   AF-A0A7S3F885-F1
#
_cell.length_a   1.000
_cell.length_b   1.000
_cell.length_c   1.000
_cell.angle_alpha   90.00
_cell.angle_beta   90.00
_cell.angle_gamma   90.00
#
_symmetry.space_group_name_H-M   'P 1'
#
loop_
_entity.id
_entity.type
_entity.pdbx_description
1 polymer ?
#
loop_
_entity_poly.entity_id
_entity_poly.type
_entity_poly.pdbx_seq_one_letter_code
_entity_poly.pdbx_strand_id
1 'polypeptide(L)'
;MYANKGGGEALIGLGAGHFSVKDRLTMNEDATCTLVLETPMPLLAVALKADVPVQLVEVKDNAPIVARTSPPPGSPYHMLATFRMQDARNRFETRLRVAEGTGGTITAHVIPRKPPMSGEVCLYQIKPLCLHRRVTVDPAELADVPMSMLTITGAFSMAVVHAWVAACVPEVPARPPAEDERELVFVHGMVGTHLVVRYSTGRATFASESASTISCVRECITGSATRSGERVDIQFKLEPASVQRSLELLEPRLLEQAELAHRVKLLEALKELTLNEEGTQYLDEDHRATLEAEEALAQHQENAKHVLQFLREIARKLFVDWNILRGVNVKHRLAELDRALEEGSLEGLRAMLLADR
;
A
#
# COMPACT_ATOMS: atom_id res chain seq x y z
N MET A 1 -60.56 12.93 -13.52
CA MET A 1 -59.78 11.99 -14.36
C MET A 1 -58.72 12.79 -15.13
N TYR A 2 -57.74 12.10 -15.73
CA TYR A 2 -56.69 12.54 -16.68
C TYR A 2 -56.95 13.89 -17.43
N ALA A 3 -56.01 14.84 -17.54
CA ALA A 3 -54.70 14.81 -18.24
C ALA A 3 -54.84 14.66 -19.77
N ASN A 4 -53.98 15.15 -20.68
CA ASN A 4 -52.68 15.88 -20.65
C ASN A 4 -52.59 16.75 -21.95
N LYS A 5 -51.57 17.52 -22.40
CA LYS A 5 -50.17 17.89 -22.04
C LYS A 5 -49.89 19.28 -22.70
N GLY A 6 -49.05 20.16 -22.15
CA GLY A 6 -48.78 21.48 -22.80
C GLY A 6 -47.66 22.38 -22.24
N GLY A 7 -46.61 21.83 -21.62
CA GLY A 7 -45.43 22.60 -21.19
C GLY A 7 -44.24 22.39 -22.12
N GLY A 8 -43.54 23.46 -22.51
CA GLY A 8 -42.44 23.42 -23.47
C GLY A 8 -41.16 22.76 -22.95
N GLU A 9 -40.46 22.04 -23.83
CA GLU A 9 -39.16 21.43 -23.52
C GLU A 9 -38.06 22.51 -23.50
N ALA A 10 -37.67 22.93 -22.30
CA ALA A 10 -36.48 23.74 -22.10
C ALA A 10 -35.23 22.88 -22.39
N LEU A 11 -34.65 23.06 -23.58
CA LEU A 11 -33.35 22.49 -23.95
C LEU A 11 -32.28 22.94 -22.95
N ILE A 12 -31.89 22.04 -22.05
CA ILE A 12 -30.79 22.29 -21.10
C ILE A 12 -29.49 22.37 -21.89
N GLY A 13 -28.90 23.57 -21.96
CA GLY A 13 -27.69 23.82 -22.72
C GLY A 13 -26.49 23.03 -22.20
N LEU A 14 -26.09 22.00 -22.95
CA LEU A 14 -24.99 21.07 -22.61
C LEU A 14 -23.58 21.72 -22.49
N GLY A 15 -23.45 23.03 -22.70
CA GLY A 15 -22.16 23.74 -22.71
C GLY A 15 -21.66 24.30 -21.37
N ALA A 16 -22.51 24.43 -20.34
CA ALA A 16 -22.14 25.15 -19.10
C ALA A 16 -21.78 24.25 -17.89
N GLY A 17 -21.90 22.93 -18.03
CA GLY A 17 -21.80 21.98 -16.91
C GLY A 17 -20.39 21.45 -16.62
N HIS A 18 -19.56 21.27 -17.66
CA HIS A 18 -18.26 20.59 -17.53
C HIS A 18 -17.23 21.49 -16.84
N PHE A 19 -16.51 20.93 -15.88
CA PHE A 19 -15.17 21.35 -15.47
C PHE A 19 -14.24 20.15 -15.66
N SER A 20 -12.92 20.30 -15.55
CA SER A 20 -12.03 19.15 -15.44
C SER A 20 -11.33 19.17 -14.09
N VAL A 21 -11.16 18.00 -13.50
CA VAL A 21 -10.15 17.78 -12.48
C VAL A 21 -8.83 17.46 -13.18
N LYS A 22 -7.77 18.18 -12.81
CA LYS A 22 -6.39 17.77 -13.06
C LYS A 22 -5.94 16.99 -11.82
N ASP A 23 -5.77 15.68 -11.96
CA ASP A 23 -5.48 14.80 -10.85
C ASP A 23 -4.13 14.08 -10.96
N ARG A 24 -3.69 13.52 -9.83
CA ARG A 24 -2.50 12.68 -9.73
C ARG A 24 -2.58 11.82 -8.48
N LEU A 25 -2.29 10.53 -8.63
CA LEU A 25 -1.93 9.65 -7.52
C LEU A 25 -0.47 9.22 -7.73
N THR A 26 0.41 9.52 -6.77
CA THR A 26 1.81 9.04 -6.76
C THR A 26 2.05 8.08 -5.60
N MET A 27 2.86 7.05 -5.84
CA MET A 27 3.34 6.11 -4.83
C MET A 27 4.61 6.70 -4.19
N ASN A 28 4.71 6.73 -2.86
CA ASN A 28 5.88 7.19 -2.12
C ASN A 28 6.60 6.00 -1.45
N GLU A 29 7.89 6.12 -1.17
CA GLU A 29 8.72 5.01 -0.65
C GLU A 29 8.32 4.53 0.78
N ASP A 30 7.51 5.31 1.51
CA ASP A 30 7.00 5.03 2.87
C ASP A 30 5.66 4.26 2.91
N ALA A 31 5.30 3.61 1.80
CA ALA A 31 4.01 2.96 1.55
C ALA A 31 2.77 3.88 1.61
N THR A 32 2.95 5.20 1.59
CA THR A 32 1.84 6.14 1.37
C THR A 32 1.72 6.51 -0.10
N CYS A 33 0.49 6.60 -0.61
CA CYS A 33 0.22 7.25 -1.88
C CYS A 33 -0.34 8.65 -1.64
N THR A 34 0.16 9.62 -2.42
CA THR A 34 -0.26 11.02 -2.35
C THR A 34 -1.28 11.29 -3.44
N LEU A 35 -2.52 11.62 -3.06
CA LEU A 35 -3.59 12.00 -3.97
C LEU A 35 -3.68 13.52 -4.04
N VAL A 36 -3.46 14.07 -5.23
CA VAL A 36 -3.59 15.50 -5.55
C VAL A 36 -4.74 15.69 -6.54
N LEU A 37 -5.65 16.61 -6.23
CA LEU A 37 -6.80 16.98 -7.06
C LEU A 37 -6.81 18.50 -7.23
N GLU A 38 -6.74 18.99 -8.47
CA GLU A 38 -6.74 20.41 -8.82
C GLU A 38 -7.90 20.74 -9.75
N THR A 39 -8.72 21.73 -9.38
CA THR A 39 -9.85 22.22 -10.19
C THR A 39 -9.67 23.68 -10.58
N PRO A 40 -10.24 24.15 -11.72
CA PRO A 40 -10.14 25.55 -12.15
C PRO A 40 -10.89 26.53 -11.23
N MET A 41 -11.61 26.04 -10.22
CA MET A 41 -12.45 26.80 -9.31
C MET A 41 -12.44 26.18 -7.91
N PRO A 42 -12.85 26.91 -6.85
CA PRO A 42 -12.74 26.43 -5.48
C PRO A 42 -13.55 25.17 -5.23
N LEU A 43 -12.97 24.24 -4.47
CA LEU A 43 -13.62 23.03 -4.00
C LEU A 43 -14.62 23.37 -2.86
N LEU A 44 -15.73 22.64 -2.81
CA LEU A 44 -16.61 22.56 -1.65
C LEU A 44 -16.27 21.33 -0.82
N ALA A 45 -16.17 20.17 -1.48
CA ALA A 45 -15.84 18.91 -0.84
C ALA A 45 -15.17 17.92 -1.81
N VAL A 46 -14.47 16.94 -1.23
CA VAL A 46 -14.01 15.72 -1.90
C VAL A 46 -14.49 14.53 -1.07
N ALA A 47 -15.16 13.55 -1.68
CA ALA A 47 -15.51 12.31 -1.00
C ALA A 47 -14.72 11.14 -1.61
N LEU A 48 -13.90 10.50 -0.78
CA LEU A 48 -13.13 9.32 -1.13
C LEU A 48 -13.85 8.05 -0.67
N LYS A 49 -13.84 7.03 -1.52
CA LYS A 49 -14.20 5.65 -1.17
C LYS A 49 -13.15 4.69 -1.73
N ALA A 50 -12.92 3.57 -1.05
CA ALA A 50 -12.02 2.53 -1.53
C ALA A 50 -12.58 1.14 -1.23
N ASP A 51 -12.48 0.22 -2.20
CA ASP A 51 -12.78 -1.22 -2.08
C ASP A 51 -11.53 -2.06 -1.73
N VAL A 52 -10.41 -1.38 -1.48
CA VAL A 52 -9.12 -1.93 -1.05
C VAL A 52 -8.78 -1.40 0.35
N PRO A 53 -8.15 -2.18 1.25
CA PRO A 53 -7.72 -1.69 2.56
C PRO A 53 -6.76 -0.50 2.46
N VAL A 54 -7.19 0.66 2.95
CA VAL A 54 -6.40 1.90 2.98
C VAL A 54 -6.66 2.69 4.25
N GLN A 55 -5.65 3.42 4.72
CA GLN A 55 -5.68 4.24 5.93
C GLN A 55 -5.40 5.70 5.56
N LEU A 56 -6.22 6.65 6.02
CA LEU A 56 -5.86 8.07 5.97
C LEU A 56 -4.61 8.31 6.84
N VAL A 57 -3.58 8.94 6.28
CA VAL A 57 -2.49 9.53 7.05
C VAL A 57 -2.88 10.98 7.33
N GLU A 58 -2.78 11.42 8.58
CA GLU A 58 -3.26 12.74 8.98
C GLU A 58 -2.26 13.83 8.56
N VAL A 59 -2.79 14.90 7.96
CA VAL A 59 -2.00 16.05 7.49
C VAL A 59 -2.31 17.21 8.43
N LYS A 60 -1.30 17.68 9.16
CA LYS A 60 -1.48 18.66 10.24
C LYS A 60 -1.75 20.07 9.72
N ASP A 61 -1.18 20.42 8.56
CA ASP A 61 -1.30 21.75 8.01
C ASP A 61 -2.63 22.01 7.34
N ASN A 62 -3.38 22.95 7.94
CA ASN A 62 -4.43 23.71 7.26
C ASN A 62 -5.54 22.80 6.66
N ALA A 63 -5.82 21.66 7.27
CA ALA A 63 -6.56 20.56 6.65
C ALA A 63 -8.08 20.82 6.51
N PRO A 64 -8.72 20.29 5.45
CA PRO A 64 -10.18 20.26 5.35
C PRO A 64 -10.80 19.36 6.43
N ILE A 65 -12.03 19.67 6.84
CA ILE A 65 -12.74 18.90 7.88
C ILE A 65 -12.99 17.48 7.34
N VAL A 66 -12.45 16.47 8.02
CA VAL A 66 -12.59 15.06 7.63
C VAL A 66 -13.73 14.40 8.42
N ALA A 67 -14.77 13.97 7.72
CA ALA A 67 -15.75 13.03 8.25
C ALA A 67 -15.41 11.61 7.75
N ARG A 68 -14.96 10.73 8.65
CA ARG A 68 -14.79 9.29 8.39
C ARG A 68 -16.11 8.59 8.69
N THR A 69 -16.60 7.77 7.76
CA THR A 69 -17.86 7.02 7.91
C THR A 69 -17.56 5.53 7.87
N SER A 70 -17.98 4.79 8.90
CA SER A 70 -17.90 3.33 8.88
C SER A 70 -18.69 2.76 7.69
N PRO A 71 -18.09 1.92 6.83
CA PRO A 71 -18.82 1.24 5.77
C PRO A 71 -19.99 0.40 6.34
N PRO A 72 -21.16 0.38 5.70
CA PRO A 72 -22.29 -0.42 6.19
C PRO A 72 -21.99 -1.93 6.11
N PRO A 73 -22.59 -2.77 6.97
CA PRO A 73 -22.38 -4.22 6.93
C PRO A 73 -22.66 -4.81 5.55
N GLY A 74 -21.73 -5.64 5.05
CA GLY A 74 -21.82 -6.22 3.70
C GLY A 74 -21.41 -5.29 2.55
N SER A 75 -20.94 -4.07 2.84
CA SER A 75 -20.34 -3.20 1.81
C SER A 75 -19.00 -3.76 1.31
N PRO A 76 -18.67 -3.63 0.01
CA PRO A 76 -17.33 -3.94 -0.50
C PRO A 76 -16.30 -2.85 -0.16
N TYR A 77 -16.71 -1.71 0.41
CA TYR A 77 -15.81 -0.61 0.71
C TYR A 77 -15.13 -0.79 2.07
N HIS A 78 -13.80 -0.66 2.10
CA HIS A 78 -12.98 -0.64 3.32
C HIS A 78 -12.86 0.77 3.93
N MET A 79 -13.02 1.82 3.12
CA MET A 79 -12.93 3.22 3.55
C MET A 79 -14.04 4.07 2.91
N LEU A 80 -14.67 4.94 3.70
CA LEU A 80 -15.46 6.08 3.26
C LEU A 80 -15.02 7.33 4.04
N ALA A 81 -14.58 8.38 3.34
CA ALA A 81 -14.13 9.63 3.96
C ALA A 81 -14.60 10.84 3.15
N THR A 82 -15.18 11.85 3.80
CA THR A 82 -15.58 13.11 3.17
C THR A 82 -14.79 14.27 3.74
N PHE A 83 -14.06 14.97 2.88
CA PHE A 83 -13.26 16.14 3.20
C PHE A 83 -14.05 17.40 2.78
N ARG A 84 -14.41 18.25 3.74
CA ARG A 84 -15.09 19.53 3.46
C ARG A 84 -14.10 20.68 3.55
N MET A 85 -13.97 21.45 2.46
CA MET A 85 -13.10 22.62 2.43
C MET A 85 -13.70 23.75 3.26
N GLN A 86 -12.92 24.30 4.19
CA GLN A 86 -13.29 25.52 4.90
C GLN A 86 -13.14 26.71 3.94
N ASP A 87 -11.90 27.00 3.54
CA ASP A 87 -11.58 28.09 2.61
C ASP A 87 -11.93 27.80 1.15
N ALA A 88 -11.85 28.83 0.32
CA ALA A 88 -11.90 28.72 -1.13
C ALA A 88 -10.55 28.25 -1.69
N ARG A 89 -10.34 26.94 -1.80
CA ARG A 89 -9.12 26.34 -2.37
C ARG A 89 -9.39 25.55 -3.64
N ASN A 90 -8.56 25.75 -4.66
CA ASN A 90 -8.63 25.04 -5.95
C ASN A 90 -7.87 23.70 -5.95
N ARG A 91 -7.10 23.41 -4.89
CA ARG A 91 -6.24 22.24 -4.76
C ARG A 91 -6.55 21.50 -3.47
N PHE A 92 -6.71 20.19 -3.57
CA PHE A 92 -6.80 19.25 -2.46
C PHE A 92 -5.61 18.27 -2.54
N GLU A 93 -5.02 17.96 -1.39
CA GLU A 93 -3.97 16.96 -1.26
C GLU A 93 -4.24 16.12 -0.01
N THR A 94 -4.02 14.81 -0.09
CA THR A 94 -4.08 13.90 1.06
C THR A 94 -3.15 12.70 0.85
N ARG A 95 -2.69 12.09 1.94
CA ARG A 95 -1.88 10.87 1.91
C ARG A 95 -2.67 9.69 2.46
N LEU A 96 -2.59 8.56 1.76
CA LEU A 96 -3.28 7.32 2.10
C LEU A 96 -2.24 6.21 2.20
N ARG A 97 -2.15 5.48 3.30
CA ARG A 97 -1.33 4.27 3.37
C ARG A 97 -2.07 3.12 2.69
N VAL A 98 -1.37 2.40 1.81
CA VAL A 98 -1.86 1.22 1.09
C VAL A 98 -1.16 -0.04 1.60
N ALA A 99 -1.78 -1.21 1.44
CA ALA A 99 -1.19 -2.50 1.78
C ALA A 99 -1.18 -3.44 0.56
N GLU A 100 -0.16 -4.29 0.45
CA GLU A 100 -0.09 -5.30 -0.62
C GLU A 100 -0.92 -6.54 -0.32
N GLY A 101 -1.39 -7.21 -1.38
CA GLY A 101 -2.24 -8.40 -1.33
C GLY A 101 -3.44 -8.25 -2.25
N THR A 102 -4.37 -7.37 -1.89
CA THR A 102 -5.63 -7.16 -2.62
C THR A 102 -5.55 -5.91 -3.49
N GLY A 103 -5.62 -6.07 -4.81
CA GLY A 103 -5.80 -4.95 -5.73
C GLY A 103 -7.24 -4.44 -5.75
N GLY A 104 -7.44 -3.15 -6.07
CA GLY A 104 -8.75 -2.51 -6.06
C GLY A 104 -8.74 -1.08 -6.60
N THR A 105 -9.74 -0.30 -6.21
CA THR A 105 -10.05 1.03 -6.72
C THR A 105 -10.21 2.04 -5.59
N ILE A 106 -9.49 3.16 -5.66
CA ILE A 106 -9.83 4.38 -4.91
C ILE A 106 -10.64 5.27 -5.86
N THR A 107 -11.84 5.69 -5.44
CA THR A 107 -12.68 6.64 -6.18
C THR A 107 -12.70 7.98 -5.45
N ALA A 108 -12.45 9.07 -6.17
CA ALA A 108 -12.61 10.43 -5.67
C ALA A 108 -13.80 11.12 -6.35
N HIS A 109 -14.83 11.47 -5.57
CA HIS A 109 -15.93 12.31 -6.00
C HIS A 109 -15.61 13.77 -5.67
N VAL A 110 -15.37 14.58 -6.70
CA VAL A 110 -14.87 15.96 -6.57
C VAL A 110 -16.01 16.95 -6.77
N ILE A 111 -16.28 17.80 -5.78
CA ILE A 111 -17.44 18.69 -5.75
C ILE A 111 -16.95 20.15 -5.68
N PRO A 112 -16.88 20.89 -6.81
CA PRO A 112 -16.60 22.32 -6.82
C PRO A 112 -17.74 23.15 -6.20
N ARG A 113 -17.38 24.33 -5.69
CA ARG A 113 -18.27 25.35 -5.13
C ARG A 113 -18.85 26.23 -6.26
N LYS A 114 -19.70 25.65 -7.12
CA LYS A 114 -20.38 26.39 -8.22
C LYS A 114 -21.89 26.12 -8.29
N PRO A 115 -22.71 27.10 -8.73
CA PRO A 115 -24.06 26.86 -9.22
C PRO A 115 -24.07 26.61 -10.74
N PRO A 116 -24.86 25.64 -11.26
CA PRO A 116 -25.49 24.55 -10.53
C PRO A 116 -24.43 23.61 -9.95
N MET A 117 -24.75 22.98 -8.80
CA MET A 117 -23.87 22.00 -8.18
C MET A 117 -23.70 20.80 -9.11
N SER A 118 -22.47 20.53 -9.53
CA SER A 118 -22.07 19.30 -10.22
C SER A 118 -20.83 18.71 -9.56
N GLY A 119 -20.46 17.49 -9.94
CA GLY A 119 -19.23 16.86 -9.48
C GLY A 119 -18.65 15.94 -10.54
N GLU A 120 -17.38 15.63 -10.40
CA GLU A 120 -16.59 14.76 -11.29
C GLU A 120 -16.09 13.54 -10.49
N VAL A 121 -15.79 12.44 -11.18
CA VAL A 121 -15.44 11.17 -10.53
C VAL A 121 -14.13 10.63 -11.11
N CYS A 122 -13.07 10.73 -10.32
CA CYS A 122 -11.76 10.22 -10.66
C CYS A 122 -11.58 8.80 -10.08
N LEU A 123 -10.90 7.91 -10.81
CA LEU A 123 -10.77 6.48 -10.49
C LEU A 123 -9.31 6.04 -10.56
N TYR A 124 -8.76 5.56 -9.44
CA TYR A 124 -7.38 5.12 -9.32
C TYR A 124 -7.31 3.61 -9.05
N GLN A 125 -6.59 2.88 -9.90
CA GLN A 125 -6.38 1.45 -9.74
C GLN A 125 -5.16 1.18 -8.85
N ILE A 126 -5.39 0.61 -7.67
CA ILE A 126 -4.36 0.11 -6.77
C ILE A 126 -4.03 -1.33 -7.17
N LYS A 127 -2.76 -1.57 -7.53
CA LYS A 127 -2.28 -2.90 -7.91
C LYS A 127 -2.13 -3.80 -6.67
N PRO A 128 -2.33 -5.12 -6.78
CA PRO A 128 -2.06 -6.07 -5.69
C PRO A 128 -0.67 -5.92 -5.08
N LEU A 129 0.35 -5.68 -5.94
CA LEU A 129 1.73 -5.37 -5.54
C LEU A 129 2.02 -3.88 -5.74
N CYS A 130 1.29 -3.01 -5.04
CA CYS A 130 1.38 -1.56 -5.19
C CYS A 130 2.63 -0.89 -4.58
N LEU A 131 3.45 -1.61 -3.81
CA LEU A 131 4.69 -1.11 -3.19
C LEU A 131 5.95 -1.56 -3.93
N HIS A 132 5.80 -2.39 -4.96
CA HIS A 132 6.87 -2.75 -5.88
C HIS A 132 7.10 -1.63 -6.91
N ARG A 133 8.32 -1.11 -7.00
CA ARG A 133 8.77 -0.21 -8.09
C ARG A 133 9.68 -0.95 -9.05
N ARG A 134 9.67 -0.61 -10.34
CA ARG A 134 10.53 -1.23 -11.35
C ARG A 134 11.96 -0.72 -11.22
N VAL A 135 12.92 -1.63 -11.37
CA VAL A 135 14.36 -1.31 -11.33
C VAL A 135 15.10 -1.98 -12.49
N THR A 136 16.28 -1.45 -12.80
CA THR A 136 17.29 -2.12 -13.62
C THR A 136 18.40 -2.53 -12.66
N VAL A 137 18.73 -3.82 -12.64
CA VAL A 137 19.71 -4.46 -11.76
C VAL A 137 20.55 -5.39 -12.64
N ASP A 138 21.85 -5.54 -12.36
CA ASP A 138 22.67 -6.52 -13.08
C ASP A 138 22.20 -7.94 -12.69
N PRO A 139 21.94 -8.86 -13.65
CA PRO A 139 21.60 -10.25 -13.34
C PRO A 139 22.60 -10.95 -12.41
N ALA A 140 23.87 -10.52 -12.38
CA ALA A 140 24.88 -11.02 -11.45
C ALA A 140 24.58 -10.68 -9.97
N GLU A 141 24.01 -9.51 -9.69
CA GLU A 141 23.65 -9.09 -8.32
C GLU A 141 22.52 -9.95 -7.72
N LEU A 142 21.70 -10.57 -8.58
CA LEU A 142 20.58 -11.42 -8.20
C LEU A 142 20.86 -12.92 -8.34
N ALA A 143 22.03 -13.31 -8.87
CA ALA A 143 22.35 -14.71 -9.17
C ALA A 143 22.46 -15.59 -7.92
N ASP A 144 23.10 -15.07 -6.86
CA ASP A 144 23.29 -15.76 -5.58
C ASP A 144 22.20 -15.42 -4.54
N VAL A 145 21.19 -14.61 -4.90
CA VAL A 145 20.10 -14.24 -3.98
C VAL A 145 19.11 -15.41 -3.87
N PRO A 146 18.86 -15.97 -2.66
CA PRO A 146 17.93 -17.06 -2.50
C PRO A 146 16.50 -16.57 -2.74
N MET A 147 15.83 -17.13 -3.75
CA MET A 147 14.46 -16.77 -4.14
C MET A 147 13.54 -17.99 -4.17
N SER A 148 12.39 -17.86 -3.53
CA SER A 148 11.25 -18.75 -3.77
C SER A 148 10.64 -18.43 -5.13
N MET A 149 10.28 -19.45 -5.91
CA MET A 149 9.81 -19.31 -7.28
C MET A 149 8.43 -19.94 -7.49
N LEU A 150 7.56 -19.20 -8.17
CA LEU A 150 6.29 -19.67 -8.73
C LEU A 150 6.43 -19.76 -10.25
N THR A 151 6.13 -20.93 -10.81
CA THR A 151 6.08 -21.16 -12.27
C THR A 151 4.63 -21.38 -12.69
N ILE A 152 4.23 -20.75 -13.80
CA ILE A 152 2.92 -20.92 -14.44
C ILE A 152 3.16 -21.42 -15.87
N THR A 153 2.43 -22.45 -16.27
CA THR A 153 2.43 -22.95 -17.66
C THR A 153 1.00 -23.14 -18.16
N GLY A 154 0.77 -22.99 -19.46
CA GLY A 154 -0.56 -23.08 -20.05
C GLY A 154 -0.59 -22.78 -21.55
N ALA A 155 -1.79 -22.60 -22.10
CA ALA A 155 -2.00 -22.31 -23.53
C ALA A 155 -2.10 -20.80 -23.86
N PHE A 156 -1.78 -19.93 -22.89
CA PHE A 156 -1.95 -18.49 -23.00
C PHE A 156 -0.92 -17.81 -23.93
N SER A 157 -1.36 -16.78 -24.64
CA SER A 157 -0.48 -15.96 -25.49
C SER A 157 0.33 -14.93 -24.70
N MET A 158 1.44 -14.45 -25.27
CA MET A 158 2.27 -13.37 -24.71
C MET A 158 1.46 -12.13 -24.29
N ALA A 159 0.44 -11.75 -25.08
CA ALA A 159 -0.42 -10.61 -24.78
C ALA A 159 -1.32 -10.84 -23.53
N VAL A 160 -1.77 -12.08 -23.32
CA VAL A 160 -2.62 -12.46 -22.17
C VAL A 160 -1.81 -12.46 -20.88
N VAL A 161 -0.63 -13.09 -20.86
CA VAL A 161 0.24 -13.08 -19.67
C VAL A 161 0.77 -11.69 -19.36
N HIS A 162 1.12 -10.89 -20.39
CA HIS A 162 1.51 -9.50 -20.21
C HIS A 162 0.38 -8.67 -19.55
N ALA A 163 -0.89 -8.89 -19.94
CA ALA A 163 -2.04 -8.26 -19.30
C ALA A 163 -2.24 -8.70 -17.85
N TRP A 164 -1.95 -9.97 -17.51
CA TRP A 164 -1.97 -10.43 -16.12
C TRP A 164 -0.86 -9.78 -15.26
N VAL A 165 0.37 -9.68 -15.80
CA VAL A 165 1.48 -8.99 -15.13
C VAL A 165 1.14 -7.50 -14.93
N ALA A 166 0.63 -6.82 -15.96
CA ALA A 166 0.14 -5.44 -15.88
C ALA A 166 -1.07 -5.24 -14.95
N ALA A 167 -1.79 -6.31 -14.58
CA ALA A 167 -2.83 -6.26 -13.55
C ALA A 167 -2.26 -6.45 -12.13
N CYS A 168 -1.13 -7.16 -11.99
CA CYS A 168 -0.51 -7.53 -10.72
C CYS A 168 0.45 -6.47 -10.15
N VAL A 169 1.33 -5.92 -10.99
CA VAL A 169 2.38 -4.95 -10.64
C VAL A 169 2.20 -3.61 -11.38
N PRO A 170 2.69 -2.49 -10.83
CA PRO A 170 2.76 -1.20 -11.54
C PRO A 170 3.91 -1.18 -12.56
N GLU A 171 4.09 -0.05 -13.26
CA GLU A 171 5.26 0.25 -14.12
C GLU A 171 5.57 -0.73 -15.27
N VAL A 172 4.64 -1.64 -15.56
CA VAL A 172 4.62 -2.47 -16.78
C VAL A 172 4.32 -1.57 -17.99
N PRO A 173 5.04 -1.71 -19.12
CA PRO A 173 4.74 -0.98 -20.35
C PRO A 173 3.29 -1.22 -20.82
N ALA A 174 2.61 -0.18 -21.32
CA ALA A 174 1.20 -0.25 -21.72
C ALA A 174 0.91 -1.07 -23.01
N ARG A 175 1.92 -1.73 -23.58
CA ARG A 175 1.80 -2.60 -24.75
C ARG A 175 2.64 -3.86 -24.55
N PRO A 176 2.15 -5.04 -24.98
CA PRO A 176 2.99 -6.21 -25.04
C PRO A 176 4.16 -5.95 -26.01
N PRO A 177 5.36 -6.44 -25.69
CA PRO A 177 6.53 -6.25 -26.53
C PRO A 177 6.55 -7.19 -27.74
N ALA A 178 7.48 -6.92 -28.67
CA ALA A 178 7.73 -7.70 -29.88
C ALA A 178 8.87 -8.73 -29.74
N GLU A 179 9.29 -9.04 -28.50
CA GLU A 179 10.24 -10.13 -28.20
C GLU A 179 9.46 -11.30 -27.58
N ASP A 180 9.86 -12.53 -27.90
CA ASP A 180 9.16 -13.76 -27.49
C ASP A 180 9.17 -14.03 -25.98
N GLU A 181 10.16 -13.48 -25.27
CA GLU A 181 10.33 -13.52 -23.82
C GLU A 181 10.59 -12.11 -23.28
N ARG A 182 10.25 -11.89 -22.00
CA ARG A 182 10.65 -10.71 -21.24
C ARG A 182 11.05 -11.03 -19.82
N GLU A 183 11.96 -10.20 -19.33
CA GLU A 183 12.30 -10.06 -17.93
C GLU A 183 11.94 -8.64 -17.43
N LEU A 184 11.39 -8.55 -16.22
CA LEU A 184 11.16 -7.32 -15.48
C LEU A 184 11.59 -7.56 -14.03
N VAL A 185 12.42 -6.66 -13.48
CA VAL A 185 12.82 -6.68 -12.07
C VAL A 185 12.12 -5.55 -11.33
N PHE A 186 11.60 -5.85 -10.15
CA PHE A 186 10.99 -4.90 -9.24
C PHE A 186 11.63 -5.02 -7.85
N VAL A 187 11.53 -3.98 -7.03
CA VAL A 187 11.93 -3.98 -5.62
C VAL A 187 10.80 -3.40 -4.75
N HIS A 188 10.52 -4.05 -3.62
CA HIS A 188 9.51 -3.60 -2.65
C HIS A 188 10.05 -2.41 -1.82
N GLY A 189 9.54 -1.20 -2.04
CA GLY A 189 10.14 0.05 -1.54
C GLY A 189 10.43 0.07 -0.03
N MET A 190 9.49 -0.44 0.78
CA MET A 190 9.62 -0.45 2.24
C MET A 190 10.49 -1.57 2.84
N VAL A 191 11.01 -2.51 2.05
CA VAL A 191 11.84 -3.64 2.58
C VAL A 191 13.14 -3.83 1.80
N GLY A 192 13.10 -3.79 0.47
CA GLY A 192 14.25 -4.06 -0.39
C GLY A 192 14.30 -5.48 -0.96
N THR A 193 13.29 -6.33 -0.71
CA THR A 193 13.14 -7.62 -1.40
C THR A 193 12.77 -7.40 -2.86
N HIS A 194 13.27 -8.26 -3.74
CA HIS A 194 13.09 -8.18 -5.18
C HIS A 194 11.92 -9.04 -5.66
N LEU A 195 11.47 -8.76 -6.88
CA LEU A 195 10.58 -9.63 -7.65
C LEU A 195 11.09 -9.66 -9.10
N VAL A 196 11.61 -10.81 -9.52
CA VAL A 196 12.01 -11.08 -10.89
C VAL A 196 10.86 -11.76 -11.61
N VAL A 197 10.33 -11.13 -12.65
CA VAL A 197 9.21 -11.62 -13.46
C VAL A 197 9.73 -11.93 -14.87
N ARG A 198 9.83 -13.22 -15.21
CA ARG A 198 10.12 -13.68 -16.58
C ARG A 198 8.86 -14.28 -17.21
N TYR A 199 8.55 -13.93 -18.45
CA TYR A 199 7.35 -14.44 -19.14
C TYR A 199 7.50 -14.47 -20.67
N SER A 200 6.88 -15.48 -21.26
CA SER A 200 6.83 -15.75 -22.70
C SER A 200 5.47 -16.39 -23.06
N THR A 201 5.26 -16.75 -24.33
CA THR A 201 4.05 -17.50 -24.70
C THR A 201 4.00 -18.85 -23.99
N GLY A 202 2.90 -19.14 -23.29
CA GLY A 202 2.65 -20.39 -22.57
C GLY A 202 3.44 -20.61 -21.27
N ARG A 203 4.33 -19.69 -20.85
CA ARG A 203 5.13 -19.81 -19.61
C ARG A 203 5.34 -18.47 -18.90
N ALA A 204 5.28 -18.48 -17.58
CA ALA A 204 5.79 -17.40 -16.72
C ALA A 204 6.48 -17.96 -15.48
N THR A 205 7.49 -17.25 -14.98
CA THR A 205 8.16 -17.53 -13.71
C THR A 205 8.34 -16.25 -12.91
N PHE A 206 7.92 -16.29 -11.65
CA PHE A 206 8.00 -15.18 -10.70
C PHE A 206 8.89 -15.65 -9.54
N ALA A 207 10.00 -14.96 -9.29
CA ALA A 207 10.95 -15.30 -8.24
C ALA A 207 11.15 -14.12 -7.29
N SER A 208 11.16 -14.37 -5.98
CA SER A 208 11.30 -13.35 -4.95
C SER A 208 11.88 -13.95 -3.67
N GLU A 209 12.61 -13.16 -2.89
CA GLU A 209 12.93 -13.48 -1.50
C GLU A 209 11.62 -13.68 -0.69
N SER A 210 10.62 -12.84 -0.96
CA SER A 210 9.39 -12.69 -0.17
C SER A 210 8.31 -13.72 -0.54
N ALA A 211 8.01 -14.62 0.41
CA ALA A 211 6.87 -15.53 0.30
C ALA A 211 5.52 -14.77 0.20
N SER A 212 5.40 -13.60 0.83
CA SER A 212 4.21 -12.72 0.73
C SER A 212 3.95 -12.25 -0.71
N THR A 213 5.03 -11.94 -1.44
CA THR A 213 4.98 -11.50 -2.83
C THR A 213 4.56 -12.65 -3.72
N ILE A 214 5.17 -13.84 -3.55
CA ILE A 214 4.79 -15.06 -4.28
C ILE A 214 3.32 -15.46 -4.03
N SER A 215 2.82 -15.31 -2.81
CA SER A 215 1.42 -15.56 -2.47
C SER A 215 0.47 -14.58 -3.16
N CYS A 216 0.78 -13.28 -3.16
CA CYS A 216 -0.02 -12.26 -3.86
C CYS A 216 0.00 -12.45 -5.39
N VAL A 217 1.15 -12.80 -5.99
CA VAL A 217 1.25 -13.18 -7.40
C VAL A 217 0.34 -14.37 -7.71
N ARG A 218 0.40 -15.44 -6.90
CA ARG A 218 -0.46 -16.62 -7.07
C ARG A 218 -1.93 -16.21 -7.17
N GLU A 219 -2.44 -15.47 -6.19
CA GLU A 219 -3.85 -15.09 -6.13
C GLU A 219 -4.24 -14.17 -7.30
N CYS A 220 -3.40 -13.17 -7.60
CA CYS A 220 -3.65 -12.23 -8.69
C CYS A 220 -3.69 -12.91 -10.07
N ILE A 221 -2.70 -13.75 -10.38
CA ILE A 221 -2.62 -14.39 -11.70
C ILE A 221 -3.65 -15.52 -11.80
N THR A 222 -3.90 -16.31 -10.75
CA THR A 222 -4.97 -17.32 -10.75
C THR A 222 -6.35 -16.68 -11.00
N GLY A 223 -6.64 -15.57 -10.32
CA GLY A 223 -7.85 -14.79 -10.55
C GLY A 223 -7.92 -14.19 -11.97
N SER A 224 -6.78 -13.82 -12.55
CA SER A 224 -6.72 -13.25 -13.90
C SER A 224 -6.87 -14.30 -15.01
N ALA A 225 -6.25 -15.47 -14.87
CA ALA A 225 -6.45 -16.62 -15.75
C ALA A 225 -7.91 -17.10 -15.73
N THR A 226 -8.52 -17.17 -14.53
CA THR A 226 -9.94 -17.50 -14.36
C THR A 226 -10.84 -16.50 -15.08
N ARG A 227 -10.54 -15.18 -14.99
CA ARG A 227 -11.29 -14.13 -15.70
C ARG A 227 -11.13 -14.18 -17.23
N SER A 228 -9.98 -14.61 -17.74
CA SER A 228 -9.77 -14.78 -19.19
C SER A 228 -10.17 -16.17 -19.73
N GLY A 229 -10.68 -17.06 -18.88
CA GLY A 229 -11.07 -18.43 -19.26
C GLY A 229 -9.89 -19.39 -19.50
N GLU A 230 -8.69 -18.98 -19.15
CA GLU A 230 -7.44 -19.70 -19.42
C GLU A 230 -7.20 -20.80 -18.39
N ARG A 231 -6.74 -21.97 -18.84
CA ARG A 231 -6.31 -23.06 -17.97
C ARG A 231 -4.80 -23.01 -17.80
N VAL A 232 -4.37 -22.93 -16.54
CA VAL A 232 -2.96 -22.86 -16.14
C VAL A 232 -2.63 -23.94 -15.12
N ASP A 233 -1.44 -24.51 -15.24
CA ASP A 233 -0.77 -25.25 -14.18
C ASP A 233 0.12 -24.31 -13.37
N ILE A 234 0.24 -24.53 -12.06
CA ILE A 234 0.97 -23.65 -11.14
C ILE A 234 1.85 -24.50 -10.22
N GLN A 235 3.16 -24.29 -10.30
CA GLN A 235 4.18 -25.05 -9.59
C GLN A 235 5.01 -24.13 -8.69
N PHE A 236 5.38 -24.62 -7.50
CA PHE A 236 6.16 -23.86 -6.52
C PHE A 236 7.50 -24.54 -6.26
N LYS A 237 8.59 -23.76 -6.30
CA LYS A 237 9.87 -24.09 -5.66
C LYS A 237 10.05 -23.13 -4.49
N LEU A 238 9.66 -23.55 -3.29
CA LEU A 238 9.88 -22.78 -2.07
C LEU A 238 11.32 -22.96 -1.60
N GLU A 239 11.94 -21.86 -1.16
CA GLU A 239 13.35 -21.80 -0.80
C GLU A 239 13.47 -21.21 0.63
N PRO A 240 13.74 -22.02 1.68
CA PRO A 240 13.77 -21.53 3.07
C PRO A 240 14.76 -20.38 3.30
N ALA A 241 15.88 -20.37 2.58
CA ALA A 241 16.85 -19.27 2.62
C ALA A 241 16.26 -17.93 2.10
N SER A 242 15.23 -17.96 1.25
CA SER A 242 14.55 -16.75 0.75
C SER A 242 13.77 -16.04 1.86
N VAL A 243 13.17 -16.82 2.77
CA VAL A 243 12.47 -16.31 3.95
C VAL A 243 13.46 -15.74 4.95
N GLN A 244 14.56 -16.45 5.24
CA GLN A 244 15.63 -15.90 6.08
C GLN A 244 16.13 -14.56 5.52
N ARG A 245 16.41 -14.51 4.20
CA ARG A 245 16.86 -13.28 3.54
C ARG A 245 15.84 -12.14 3.63
N SER A 246 14.55 -12.45 3.55
CA SER A 246 13.47 -11.47 3.74
C SER A 246 13.44 -10.91 5.17
N LEU A 247 13.77 -11.72 6.19
CA LEU A 247 13.89 -11.26 7.57
C LEU A 247 15.10 -10.36 7.77
N GLU A 248 16.27 -10.73 7.24
CA GLU A 248 17.49 -9.92 7.30
C GLU A 248 17.31 -8.51 6.73
N LEU A 249 16.44 -8.34 5.74
CA LEU A 249 16.11 -7.05 5.12
C LEU A 249 15.04 -6.25 5.90
N LEU A 250 14.17 -6.94 6.66
CA LEU A 250 13.06 -6.35 7.40
C LEU A 250 13.45 -5.97 8.84
N GLU A 251 14.33 -6.75 9.45
CA GLU A 251 14.85 -6.63 10.82
C GLU A 251 15.48 -5.28 11.15
N PRO A 252 16.46 -4.74 10.39
CA PRO A 252 17.05 -3.43 10.72
C PRO A 252 16.01 -2.30 10.68
N ARG A 253 15.03 -2.38 9.77
CA ARG A 253 13.94 -1.40 9.67
C ARG A 253 12.97 -1.51 10.86
N LEU A 254 12.69 -2.72 11.34
CA LEU A 254 11.90 -2.94 12.55
C LEU A 254 12.60 -2.37 13.79
N LEU A 255 13.91 -2.59 13.93
CA LEU A 255 14.72 -2.08 15.04
C LEU A 255 14.79 -0.55 15.04
N GLU A 256 15.16 0.07 13.91
CA GLU A 256 15.23 1.52 13.74
C GLU A 256 13.90 2.21 14.10
N GLN A 257 12.78 1.68 13.61
CA GLN A 257 11.46 2.27 13.84
C GLN A 257 10.92 1.98 15.26
N ALA A 258 11.34 0.88 15.89
CA ALA A 258 11.06 0.60 17.30
C ALA A 258 11.84 1.54 18.22
N GLU A 259 13.12 1.78 17.94
CA GLU A 259 13.94 2.73 18.68
C GLU A 259 13.42 4.17 18.52
N LEU A 260 13.09 4.58 17.29
CA LEU A 260 12.50 5.89 17.03
C LEU A 260 11.16 6.07 17.79
N ALA A 261 10.29 5.07 17.76
CA ALA A 261 9.03 5.10 18.53
C ALA A 261 9.26 5.11 20.06
N HIS A 262 10.33 4.49 20.55
CA HIS A 262 10.74 4.54 21.96
C HIS A 262 11.27 5.93 22.36
N ARG A 263 12.23 6.48 21.61
CA ARG A 263 12.79 7.83 21.81
C ARG A 263 11.68 8.90 21.79
N VAL A 264 10.71 8.76 20.89
CA VAL A 264 9.51 9.61 20.81
C VAL A 264 8.64 9.51 22.08
N LYS A 265 8.40 8.31 22.60
CA LYS A 265 7.64 8.12 23.86
C LYS A 265 8.42 8.63 25.08
N LEU A 266 9.74 8.51 25.08
CA LEU A 266 10.61 9.07 26.11
C LEU A 266 10.56 10.60 26.09
N LEU A 267 10.59 11.21 24.90
CA LEU A 267 10.40 12.65 24.71
C LEU A 267 9.02 13.13 25.22
N GLU A 268 7.94 12.37 24.97
CA GLU A 268 6.60 12.66 25.55
C GLU A 268 6.69 12.78 27.09
N ALA A 269 7.31 11.82 27.77
CA ALA A 269 7.45 11.81 29.23
C ALA A 269 8.46 12.84 29.79
N LEU A 270 9.58 13.08 29.10
CA LEU A 270 10.57 14.08 29.52
C LEU A 270 9.99 15.50 29.49
N LYS A 271 9.13 15.82 28.51
CA LYS A 271 8.40 17.10 28.50
C LYS A 271 7.49 17.25 29.72
N GLU A 272 6.72 16.21 30.06
CA GLU A 272 5.86 16.22 31.26
C GLU A 272 6.67 16.45 32.55
N LEU A 273 7.90 15.93 32.66
CA LEU A 273 8.80 16.21 33.79
C LEU A 273 9.30 17.67 33.77
N THR A 274 9.86 18.15 32.65
CA THR A 274 10.38 19.53 32.53
C THR A 274 9.32 20.63 32.65
N LEU A 275 8.03 20.31 32.49
CA LEU A 275 6.92 21.22 32.77
C LEU A 275 6.64 21.42 34.28
N ASN A 276 7.17 20.54 35.14
CA ASN A 276 6.93 20.55 36.59
C ASN A 276 8.16 20.98 37.41
N GLU A 277 9.36 21.01 36.82
CA GLU A 277 10.62 21.30 37.52
C GLU A 277 11.45 22.38 36.80
N GLU A 278 12.06 23.31 37.55
CA GLU A 278 12.82 24.44 36.98
C GLU A 278 14.21 24.03 36.45
N GLY A 279 14.23 23.38 35.28
CA GLY A 279 15.43 23.13 34.48
C GLY A 279 15.59 21.68 34.03
N THR A 280 16.79 21.35 33.53
CA THR A 280 17.14 20.02 33.01
C THR A 280 18.40 19.42 33.64
N GLN A 281 18.95 20.05 34.69
CA GLN A 281 20.23 19.65 35.30
C GLN A 281 20.18 18.34 36.09
N TYR A 282 18.98 17.81 36.37
CA TYR A 282 18.77 16.49 36.96
C TYR A 282 18.71 15.35 35.92
N LEU A 283 18.68 15.69 34.63
CA LEU A 283 18.62 14.73 33.53
C LEU A 283 20.03 14.36 33.05
N ASP A 284 20.21 13.07 32.80
CA ASP A 284 21.42 12.52 32.18
C ASP A 284 21.60 13.04 30.73
N GLU A 285 22.82 12.92 30.20
CA GLU A 285 23.22 13.53 28.92
C GLU A 285 22.39 13.00 27.74
N ASP A 286 22.07 11.70 27.71
CA ASP A 286 21.17 11.08 26.71
C ASP A 286 19.74 11.64 26.76
N HIS A 287 19.21 11.92 27.95
CA HIS A 287 17.88 12.50 28.13
C HIS A 287 17.84 13.96 27.70
N ARG A 288 18.92 14.71 27.99
CA ARG A 288 19.08 16.09 27.50
C ARG A 288 19.23 16.14 25.98
N ALA A 289 20.04 15.27 25.39
CA ALA A 289 20.15 15.14 23.93
C ALA A 289 18.81 14.76 23.27
N THR A 290 17.98 13.94 23.94
CA THR A 290 16.62 13.60 23.48
C THR A 290 15.69 14.82 23.48
N LEU A 291 15.80 15.72 24.47
CA LEU A 291 15.07 17.01 24.51
C LEU A 291 15.61 17.99 23.46
N GLU A 292 16.94 18.09 23.29
CA GLU A 292 17.56 18.95 22.29
C GLU A 292 17.22 18.51 20.84
N ALA A 293 16.87 17.23 20.64
CA ALA A 293 16.35 16.68 19.39
C ALA A 293 14.82 16.87 19.16
N GLU A 294 14.13 17.64 20.02
CA GLU A 294 12.66 17.78 20.01
C GLU A 294 12.06 18.11 18.63
N GLU A 295 12.54 19.16 17.95
CA GLU A 295 11.92 19.65 16.71
C GLU A 295 12.00 18.63 15.56
N ALA A 296 13.05 17.82 15.54
CA ALA A 296 13.20 16.72 14.58
C ALA A 296 12.30 15.53 14.95
N LEU A 297 12.33 15.09 16.21
CA LEU A 297 11.53 13.96 16.68
C LEU A 297 10.02 14.22 16.58
N ALA A 298 9.55 15.45 16.82
CA ALA A 298 8.15 15.83 16.72
C ALA A 298 7.58 15.73 15.28
N GLN A 299 8.42 15.92 14.25
CA GLN A 299 8.02 15.76 12.85
C GLN A 299 7.85 14.27 12.46
N HIS A 300 8.59 13.38 13.12
CA HIS A 300 8.57 11.94 12.84
C HIS A 300 7.68 11.12 13.79
N GLN A 301 7.37 11.64 14.98
CA GLN A 301 6.61 11.03 16.08
C GLN A 301 5.39 10.18 15.68
N GLU A 302 4.53 10.73 14.83
CA GLU A 302 3.28 10.08 14.43
C GLU A 302 3.48 9.08 13.27
N ASN A 303 4.42 9.40 12.37
CA ASN A 303 4.80 8.53 11.28
C ASN A 303 5.51 7.27 11.80
N ALA A 304 6.43 7.39 12.76
CA ALA A 304 7.19 6.28 13.32
C ALA A 304 6.29 5.20 13.95
N LYS A 305 5.33 5.61 14.80
CA LYS A 305 4.35 4.71 15.43
C LYS A 305 3.54 3.93 14.37
N HIS A 306 3.15 4.58 13.27
CA HIS A 306 2.42 3.95 12.18
C HIS A 306 3.29 3.08 11.25
N VAL A 307 4.53 3.50 10.95
CA VAL A 307 5.48 2.74 10.12
C VAL A 307 5.91 1.46 10.83
N LEU A 308 6.18 1.51 12.13
CA LEU A 308 6.46 0.33 12.95
C LEU A 308 5.29 -0.67 12.93
N GLN A 309 4.05 -0.20 13.07
CA GLN A 309 2.87 -1.05 12.96
C GLN A 309 2.77 -1.71 11.57
N PHE A 310 3.04 -0.96 10.50
CA PHE A 310 3.00 -1.48 9.14
C PHE A 310 4.10 -2.52 8.85
N LEU A 311 5.32 -2.29 9.35
CA LEU A 311 6.41 -3.28 9.27
C LEU A 311 6.08 -4.57 10.05
N ARG A 312 5.39 -4.46 11.20
CA ARG A 312 4.86 -5.62 11.95
C ARG A 312 3.82 -6.39 11.14
N GLU A 313 2.90 -5.72 10.45
CA GLU A 313 1.94 -6.39 9.54
C GLU A 313 2.63 -7.06 8.33
N ILE A 314 3.72 -6.49 7.80
CA ILE A 314 4.53 -7.14 6.75
C ILE A 314 5.18 -8.44 7.28
N ALA A 315 5.81 -8.39 8.46
CA ALA A 315 6.41 -9.58 9.09
C ALA A 315 5.35 -10.66 9.39
N ARG A 316 4.18 -10.24 9.86
CA ARG A 316 3.02 -11.08 10.14
C ARG A 316 2.46 -11.74 8.87
N LYS A 317 2.33 -10.97 7.79
CA LYS A 317 1.91 -11.48 6.46
C LYS A 317 2.91 -12.51 5.94
N LEU A 318 4.22 -12.26 6.06
CA LEU A 318 5.27 -13.20 5.65
C LEU A 318 5.17 -14.55 6.36
N PHE A 319 4.92 -14.55 7.67
CA PHE A 319 4.69 -15.79 8.43
C PHE A 319 3.44 -16.55 7.97
N VAL A 320 2.32 -15.84 7.75
CA VAL A 320 1.07 -16.45 7.29
C VAL A 320 1.22 -17.03 5.90
N ASP A 321 1.74 -16.26 4.94
CA ASP A 321 1.90 -16.68 3.54
C ASP A 321 2.91 -17.81 3.38
N TRP A 322 4.06 -17.77 4.07
CA TRP A 322 5.04 -18.87 4.04
C TRP A 322 4.41 -20.20 4.45
N ASN A 323 3.67 -20.19 5.56
CA ASN A 323 3.01 -21.40 6.05
C ASN A 323 1.86 -21.85 5.13
N ILE A 324 1.06 -20.93 4.59
CA ILE A 324 0.01 -21.25 3.61
C ILE A 324 0.60 -21.87 2.33
N LEU A 325 1.73 -21.36 1.84
CA LEU A 325 2.43 -21.91 0.68
C LEU A 325 3.02 -23.31 0.98
N ARG A 326 3.47 -23.57 2.21
CA ARG A 326 3.82 -24.92 2.70
C ARG A 326 2.62 -25.83 3.00
N GLY A 327 1.38 -25.33 2.90
CA GLY A 327 0.15 -26.07 3.24
C GLY A 327 -0.15 -26.18 4.75
N VAL A 328 0.55 -25.42 5.60
CA VAL A 328 0.46 -25.46 7.07
C VAL A 328 -0.49 -24.38 7.59
N ASN A 329 -1.44 -24.76 8.45
CA ASN A 329 -2.40 -23.83 9.05
C ASN A 329 -1.92 -23.30 10.42
N VAL A 330 -1.43 -22.06 10.44
CA VAL A 330 -0.85 -21.40 11.62
C VAL A 330 -1.80 -20.48 12.41
N LYS A 331 -3.12 -20.56 12.19
CA LYS A 331 -4.10 -19.71 12.92
C LYS A 331 -3.97 -19.75 14.45
N HIS A 332 -3.53 -20.88 15.00
CA HIS A 332 -3.32 -21.07 16.44
C HIS A 332 -2.04 -20.39 16.98
N ARG A 333 -1.10 -19.99 16.12
CA ARG A 333 0.17 -19.32 16.48
C ARG A 333 0.13 -17.80 16.33
N LEU A 334 -0.98 -17.23 15.85
CA LEU A 334 -1.06 -15.78 15.61
C LEU A 334 -0.88 -14.98 16.92
N ALA A 335 -1.53 -15.38 18.03
CA ALA A 335 -1.35 -14.74 19.33
C ALA A 335 0.00 -15.03 20.05
N GLU A 336 0.84 -15.87 19.46
CA GLU A 336 2.25 -16.08 19.84
C GLU A 336 3.13 -15.11 19.03
N LEU A 337 2.92 -15.05 17.71
CA LEU A 337 3.61 -14.16 16.77
C LEU A 337 3.35 -12.67 17.04
N ASP A 338 2.09 -12.31 17.27
CA ASP A 338 1.66 -10.92 17.48
C ASP A 338 2.35 -10.37 18.75
N ARG A 339 2.54 -11.21 19.77
CA ARG A 339 3.30 -10.88 20.99
C ARG A 339 4.80 -10.78 20.74
N ALA A 340 5.40 -11.71 20.00
CA ALA A 340 6.82 -11.65 19.66
C ALA A 340 7.17 -10.37 18.86
N LEU A 341 6.25 -9.94 17.98
CA LEU A 341 6.33 -8.67 17.26
C LEU A 341 6.20 -7.45 18.20
N GLU A 342 5.29 -7.49 19.18
CA GLU A 342 5.12 -6.45 20.21
C GLU A 342 6.36 -6.31 21.12
N GLU A 343 6.90 -7.42 21.59
CA GLU A 343 8.11 -7.53 22.43
C GLU A 343 9.41 -7.20 21.68
N GLY A 344 9.38 -7.15 20.33
CA GLY A 344 10.57 -6.93 19.50
C GLY A 344 11.47 -8.16 19.36
N SER A 345 10.98 -9.35 19.73
CA SER A 345 11.72 -10.61 19.70
C SER A 345 11.85 -11.16 18.27
N LEU A 346 12.79 -10.57 17.54
CA LEU A 346 13.17 -10.99 16.18
C LEU A 346 13.77 -12.40 16.17
N GLU A 347 14.49 -12.80 17.23
CA GLU A 347 14.90 -14.20 17.45
C GLU A 347 13.69 -15.12 17.60
N GLY A 348 12.67 -14.71 18.36
CA GLY A 348 11.40 -15.41 18.46
C GLY A 348 10.74 -15.59 17.10
N LEU A 349 10.64 -14.53 16.30
CA LEU A 349 10.04 -14.58 14.96
C LEU A 349 10.85 -15.44 13.98
N ARG A 350 12.20 -15.35 13.99
CA ARG A 350 13.12 -16.23 13.25
C ARG A 350 12.89 -17.70 13.63
N ALA A 351 12.87 -18.00 14.93
CA ALA A 351 12.62 -19.35 15.45
C ALA A 351 11.20 -19.84 15.11
N MET A 352 10.18 -18.98 15.12
CA MET A 352 8.82 -19.36 14.74
C MET A 352 8.68 -19.74 13.25
N LEU A 353 9.47 -19.10 12.37
CA LEU A 353 9.50 -19.30 10.91
C LEU A 353 10.37 -20.48 10.48
N LEU A 354 11.52 -20.66 11.13
CA LEU A 354 12.55 -21.66 10.82
C LEU A 354 12.45 -22.92 11.72
N ALA A 355 11.43 -23.01 12.58
CA ALA A 355 11.11 -24.24 13.31
C ALA A 355 10.64 -25.33 12.33
N ASP A 356 11.55 -26.22 11.98
CA ASP A 356 11.25 -27.36 11.11
C ASP A 356 10.22 -28.32 11.72
N ARG A 357 9.27 -28.69 10.86
CA ARG A 357 8.31 -29.80 10.93
C ARG A 357 7.93 -30.18 9.51
#